data_AF-A0A942BHH9-F1
#
_entry.id   AF-A0A942BHH9-F1
#
_cell.length_a   1.000
_cell.length_b   1.000
_cell.length_c   1.000
_cell.angle_alpha   90.00
_cell.angle_beta   90.00
_cell.angle_gamma   90.00
#
_symmetry.space_group_name_H-M   'P 1'
#
loop_
_entity.id
_entity.type
_entity.pdbx_description
1 polymer ?
#
loop_
_entity_poly.entity_id
_entity_poly.type
_entity_poly.pdbx_seq_one_letter_code
_entity_poly.pdbx_strand_id
1 'polypeptide(L)'
;MNERDFYTKLVDLYAGRELGKELEEDLLAYAEKDPALKQDMESLRSTVDVLRNQGGVDFTEESYQRVLMKIYSQGVEFEPRRQAPSYLQYHLPLQG
;
A
#
# COMPACT_ATOMS: atom_id res chain seq x y z
N MET A 1 -19.00 25.05 -8.16
CA MET A 1 -18.56 23.63 -8.20
C MET A 1 -19.73 22.86 -8.78
N ASN A 2 -19.53 22.14 -9.89
CA ASN A 2 -20.63 21.36 -10.48
C ASN A 2 -20.92 20.14 -9.62
N GLU A 3 -22.18 19.69 -9.64
CA GLU A 3 -22.65 18.49 -8.92
C GLU A 3 -21.85 17.24 -9.35
N ARG A 4 -21.53 17.13 -10.63
CA ARG A 4 -20.65 16.08 -11.15
C ARG A 4 -19.24 16.12 -10.54
N ASP A 5 -18.65 17.30 -10.38
CA ASP A 5 -17.32 17.47 -9.77
C ASP A 5 -17.33 17.09 -8.29
N PHE A 6 -18.48 17.26 -7.62
CA PHE A 6 -18.67 16.83 -6.24
C PHE A 6 -18.68 15.31 -6.13
N TYR A 7 -19.55 14.63 -6.89
CA TYR A 7 -19.65 13.17 -6.85
C TYR A 7 -18.38 12.47 -7.33
N THR A 8 -17.66 13.03 -8.30
CA THR A 8 -16.37 12.51 -8.74
C THR A 8 -15.35 12.47 -7.59
N LYS A 9 -15.34 13.50 -6.71
CA LYS A 9 -14.44 13.51 -5.54
C LYS A 9 -14.85 12.53 -4.45
N LEU A 10 -16.12 12.14 -4.39
CA LEU A 10 -16.58 11.13 -3.43
C LEU A 10 -16.14 9.72 -3.84
N VAL A 11 -15.80 9.48 -5.11
CA VAL A 11 -15.36 8.16 -5.60
C VAL A 11 -14.11 7.66 -4.88
N ASP A 12 -13.15 8.54 -4.57
CA ASP A 12 -11.93 8.15 -3.85
C ASP A 12 -12.25 7.63 -2.44
N LEU A 13 -13.09 8.37 -1.71
CA LEU A 13 -13.54 8.00 -0.36
C LEU A 13 -14.44 6.77 -0.38
N TYR A 14 -15.28 6.63 -1.41
CA TYR A 14 -16.09 5.44 -1.65
C TYR A 14 -15.22 4.21 -1.87
N ALA A 15 -14.20 4.29 -2.72
CA ALA A 15 -13.27 3.19 -2.97
C ALA A 15 -12.52 2.79 -1.69
N GLY A 16 -12.16 3.77 -0.85
CA GLY A 16 -11.52 3.57 0.45
C GLY A 16 -12.40 2.94 1.54
N ARG A 17 -13.72 2.87 1.37
CA ARG A 17 -14.70 2.56 2.45
C ARG A 17 -14.69 3.59 3.57
N GLU A 18 -14.48 4.85 3.22
CA GLU A 18 -14.37 5.98 4.15
C GLU A 18 -15.58 6.92 4.08
N LEU A 19 -16.51 6.65 3.15
CA LEU A 19 -17.73 7.41 3.00
C LEU A 19 -18.73 7.07 4.11
N GLY A 20 -19.43 8.08 4.61
CA GLY A 20 -20.60 7.87 5.47
C GLY A 20 -21.77 7.27 4.67
N LYS A 21 -22.62 6.51 5.35
CA LYS A 21 -23.74 5.76 4.73
C LYS A 21 -24.66 6.64 3.87
N GLU A 22 -25.01 7.83 4.35
CA GLU A 22 -25.90 8.75 3.62
C GLU A 22 -25.28 9.21 2.30
N LEU A 23 -24.00 9.61 2.32
CA LEU A 23 -23.28 10.03 1.12
C LEU A 23 -23.04 8.87 0.14
N GLU A 24 -22.93 7.64 0.64
CA GLU A 24 -22.79 6.44 -0.19
C GLU A 24 -24.08 6.14 -0.94
N GLU A 25 -25.22 6.21 -0.24
CA GLU A 25 -26.54 6.06 -0.87
C GLU A 25 -26.79 7.15 -1.92
N ASP A 26 -26.44 8.40 -1.63
CA ASP A 26 -26.57 9.52 -2.58
C ASP A 26 -25.66 9.35 -3.80
N LEU A 27 -24.40 8.95 -3.60
CA LEU A 27 -23.45 8.71 -4.68
C LEU A 27 -23.93 7.56 -5.59
N LEU A 28 -24.43 6.46 -5.00
CA LEU A 28 -24.98 5.34 -5.76
C LEU A 28 -26.21 5.76 -6.56
N ALA A 29 -27.12 6.53 -5.96
CA ALA A 29 -28.31 7.04 -6.64
C ALA A 29 -27.96 7.99 -7.81
N TYR A 30 -26.90 8.78 -7.67
CA TYR A 30 -26.39 9.62 -8.75
C TYR A 30 -25.72 8.80 -9.85
N ALA A 31 -24.91 7.80 -9.49
CA ALA A 31 -24.20 6.92 -10.43
C ALA A 31 -25.15 6.09 -11.32
N GLU A 32 -26.36 5.77 -10.86
CA GLU A 32 -27.39 5.15 -11.71
C GLU A 32 -27.78 6.00 -12.93
N LYS A 33 -27.55 7.33 -12.86
CA LYS A 33 -27.84 8.27 -13.95
C LYS A 33 -26.59 8.66 -14.75
N ASP A 34 -25.40 8.31 -14.27
CA ASP A 34 -24.11 8.58 -14.93
C ASP A 34 -23.30 7.28 -15.06
N PRO A 35 -23.42 6.56 -16.20
CA PRO A 35 -22.71 5.31 -16.43
C PRO A 35 -21.18 5.44 -16.35
N ALA A 36 -20.63 6.62 -16.67
CA ALA A 36 -19.19 6.84 -16.59
C ALA A 36 -18.75 6.87 -15.12
N LEU A 37 -19.49 7.59 -14.28
CA LEU A 37 -19.22 7.61 -12.83
C LEU A 37 -19.37 6.22 -12.20
N LYS A 38 -20.39 5.47 -12.58
CA LYS A 38 -20.59 4.09 -12.10
C LYS A 38 -19.39 3.20 -12.44
N GLN A 39 -18.91 3.28 -13.67
CA GLN A 39 -17.73 2.52 -14.11
C GLN A 39 -16.48 2.92 -13.31
N ASP A 40 -16.28 4.21 -13.06
CA ASP A 40 -15.16 4.72 -12.26
C ASP A 40 -15.21 4.19 -10.82
N MET A 41 -16.40 4.20 -10.20
CA MET A 41 -16.62 3.65 -8.86
C MET A 41 -16.29 2.16 -8.78
N GLU A 42 -16.82 1.36 -9.72
CA GLU A 42 -16.59 -0.09 -9.75
C GLU A 42 -15.11 -0.43 -9.99
N SER A 43 -14.48 0.26 -10.96
CA SER A 43 -13.08 0.04 -11.31
C SER A 43 -12.14 0.41 -10.15
N LEU A 44 -12.35 1.58 -9.53
CA LEU A 44 -11.49 2.02 -8.43
C LEU A 44 -11.69 1.15 -7.18
N ARG A 45 -12.93 0.81 -6.83
CA ARG A 45 -13.23 -0.07 -5.71
C ARG A 45 -12.60 -1.45 -5.87
N SER A 46 -12.71 -2.04 -7.07
CA SER A 46 -12.07 -3.31 -7.38
C SER A 46 -10.55 -3.22 -7.25
N THR A 47 -9.94 -2.15 -7.75
CA THR A 47 -8.49 -1.93 -7.65
C THR A 47 -8.03 -1.82 -6.20
N VAL A 48 -8.74 -1.03 -5.38
CA VAL A 48 -8.42 -0.89 -3.95
C VAL A 48 -8.59 -2.21 -3.22
N ASP A 49 -9.67 -2.95 -3.48
CA ASP A 49 -9.89 -4.26 -2.88
C ASP A 49 -8.78 -5.25 -3.29
N VAL A 50 -8.30 -5.24 -4.55
CA VAL A 50 -7.15 -6.05 -4.98
C VAL A 50 -5.88 -5.65 -4.24
N LEU A 51 -5.58 -4.36 -4.12
CA LEU A 51 -4.37 -3.87 -3.44
C LEU A 51 -4.39 -4.17 -1.93
N ARG A 52 -5.56 -4.09 -1.30
CA ARG A 52 -5.72 -4.43 0.13
C ARG A 52 -5.61 -5.94 0.39
N ASN A 53 -6.06 -6.77 -0.56
CA ASN A 53 -6.05 -8.22 -0.43
C ASN A 53 -4.78 -8.88 -0.96
N GLN A 54 -4.00 -8.20 -1.80
CA GLN A 54 -2.62 -8.56 -2.07
C GLN A 54 -1.83 -8.31 -0.79
N GLY A 55 -1.74 -9.35 0.06
CA GLY A 55 -0.84 -9.33 1.21
C GLY A 55 0.51 -8.79 0.78
N GLY A 56 1.00 -7.79 1.51
CA GLY A 56 2.25 -7.13 1.17
C GLY A 56 3.35 -8.15 0.88
N VAL A 57 4.19 -7.88 -0.11
CA VAL A 57 5.32 -8.77 -0.38
C VAL A 57 6.23 -8.74 0.84
N ASP A 58 6.29 -9.86 1.54
CA ASP A 58 7.17 -9.98 2.70
C ASP A 58 8.63 -9.80 2.25
N PHE A 59 9.31 -8.89 2.92
CA PHE A 59 10.75 -8.78 2.80
C PHE A 59 11.41 -9.90 3.61
N THR A 60 11.91 -10.90 2.91
CA THR A 60 12.55 -12.09 3.46
C THR A 60 14.07 -12.01 3.35
N GLU A 61 14.77 -12.85 4.13
CA GLU A 61 16.22 -13.01 4.00
C GLU A 61 16.63 -13.34 2.55
N GLU A 62 15.86 -14.18 1.86
CA GLU A 62 16.14 -14.55 0.48
C GLU A 62 15.97 -13.39 -0.51
N SER A 63 14.99 -12.52 -0.29
CA SER A 63 14.82 -11.32 -1.11
C SER A 63 15.90 -10.27 -0.81
N TYR A 64 16.37 -10.17 0.44
CA TYR A 64 17.54 -9.37 0.80
C TYR A 64 18.81 -9.83 0.06
N GLN A 65 19.14 -11.12 0.11
CA GLN A 65 20.30 -11.69 -0.59
C GLN A 65 20.21 -11.49 -2.10
N ARG A 66 19.03 -11.64 -2.69
CA ARG A 66 18.79 -11.41 -4.11
C ARG A 66 19.02 -9.95 -4.53
N VAL A 67 18.59 -9.00 -3.70
CA VAL A 67 18.83 -7.58 -3.93
C VAL A 67 20.33 -7.27 -3.84
N LEU A 68 21.03 -7.81 -2.83
CA LEU A 68 22.49 -7.65 -2.71
C LEU A 68 23.23 -8.14 -3.95
N MET A 69 22.91 -9.34 -4.44
CA MET A 69 23.53 -9.90 -5.65
C MET A 69 23.30 -9.02 -6.89
N LYS A 70 22.11 -8.40 -7.02
CA LYS A 70 21.82 -7.46 -8.11
C LYS A 70 22.61 -6.15 -8.00
N ILE A 71 22.88 -5.68 -6.78
CA ILE A 71 23.67 -4.47 -6.57
C ILE A 71 25.15 -4.75 -6.90
N TYR A 72 25.68 -5.88 -6.43
CA TYR A 72 27.07 -6.27 -6.73
C TYR A 72 27.31 -6.53 -8.21
N SER A 73 26.33 -7.10 -8.94
CA SER A 73 26.47 -7.32 -10.39
C SER A 73 26.50 -6.02 -11.21
N GLN A 74 26.06 -4.90 -10.64
CA GLN A 74 26.14 -3.57 -11.25
C GLN A 74 27.48 -2.86 -10.97
N GLY A 75 28.43 -3.52 -10.29
CA GLY A 75 29.74 -2.96 -9.99
C GLY A 75 29.72 -1.88 -8.91
N VAL A 76 28.62 -1.74 -8.18
CA VAL A 76 28.52 -0.83 -7.04
C VAL A 76 29.09 -1.53 -5.81
N GLU A 77 30.13 -0.95 -5.21
CA GLU A 77 30.62 -1.36 -3.89
C GLU A 77 29.58 -0.92 -2.84
N PHE A 78 28.68 -1.83 -2.51
CA PHE A 78 27.70 -1.64 -1.45
C PHE A 78 28.23 -2.29 -0.17
N GLU A 79 28.57 -1.49 0.84
CA GLU A 79 28.76 -1.99 2.19
C GLU A 79 27.41 -1.98 2.92
N PRO A 80 26.83 -3.15 3.26
CA PRO A 80 25.65 -3.19 4.09
C PRO A 80 26.02 -2.59 5.44
N ARG A 81 25.33 -1.51 5.86
CA ARG A 81 25.40 -1.02 7.23
C ARG A 81 24.88 -2.12 8.14
N ARG A 82 25.77 -2.97 8.66
CA ARG A 82 25.46 -3.94 9.70
C ARG A 82 24.94 -3.15 10.90
N GLN A 83 23.63 -3.17 11.13
CA GLN A 83 23.17 -3.05 12.50
C GLN A 83 23.68 -4.31 13.19
N ALA A 84 24.62 -4.15 14.12
CA ALA A 84 25.17 -5.26 14.87
C ALA A 84 24.00 -6.05 15.49
N PRO A 85 23.95 -7.37 15.34
CA PRO A 85 22.92 -8.18 15.97
C PRO A 85 22.89 -7.89 17.47
N SER A 86 21.71 -7.61 18.01
CA SER A 86 21.51 -7.19 19.41
C SER A 86 22.06 -8.21 20.43
N TYR A 87 22.23 -9.48 20.03
CA TYR A 87 22.81 -10.53 20.87
C TYR A 87 24.34 -10.41 21.07
N LEU A 88 25.05 -9.60 20.28
CA LEU A 88 26.48 -9.33 20.48
C LEU A 88 26.74 -8.17 21.46
N GLN A 89 25.70 -7.55 22.04
CA GLN A 89 25.83 -6.45 22.99
C GLN A 89 25.85 -6.90 24.47
N TYR A 90 25.64 -8.18 24.75
CA TYR A 90 25.73 -8.69 26.12
C TYR A 90 27.18 -8.99 26.49
N HIS A 91 27.86 -7.99 27.06
CA HIS A 91 29.05 -8.22 27.89
C HIS A 91 28.62 -8.98 29.15
N LEU A 92 28.80 -10.31 29.16
CA LEU A 92 28.78 -11.06 30.41
C LEU A 92 30.05 -10.70 31.21
N PRO A 93 29.93 -10.19 32.45
CA PRO A 93 31.11 -9.95 33.27
C PRO A 93 31.71 -11.30 33.65
N LEU A 94 32.90 -11.60 33.14
CA LEU A 94 33.77 -12.62 33.71
C LEU A 94 34.33 -12.04 35.02
N GLN A 95 33.62 -12.25 36.13
CA GLN A 95 34.26 -12.17 37.44
C GLN A 95 34.91 -13.52 37.72
N GLY A 96 36.25 -13.48 37.87
CA GLY A 96 37.04 -14.57 38.42
C GLY A 96 37.01 -14.61 39.94
#